data_AF-D8T1N7-F1
#
_entry.id   AF-D8T1N7-F1
#
_cell.length_a   1.000
_cell.length_b   1.000
_cell.length_c   1.000
_cell.angle_alpha   90.00
_cell.angle_beta   90.00
_cell.angle_gamma   90.00
#
_symmetry.space_group_name_H-M   'P 1'
#
loop_
_entity.id
_entity.type
_entity.pdbx_description
1 polymer ?
#
loop_
_entity_poly.entity_id
_entity_poly.type
_entity_poly.pdbx_seq_one_letter_code
_entity_poly.pdbx_strand_id
1 'polypeptide(L)'
;LAGLGTLSSAYAVERCGFLGLAVLCITATFFWMGSKLVCLCMEPDESLRNYQDVAAKAFPRWGRLLITTFFYIDILGSLVGYMVSMGDTMLLIFPRSHLRVLGFTGKTIFTCIAFLVILPTVWFRKLSTISYLSFWCAISILVTIVCLLVAGIKNNIGFDQDVAVFRPRNVPIATGVYTFTFGATAVLPNVYRSMKSPGRFSEVLTLSFAMATLLNVIVGIIGSVMFGAQTKAQVHLSMPPNLLASKVAIWATLITPVTQFALFLSPISCELEGVLLPRLPWRSDSRLVHAASMALRTALLLGITLGALVFPYFANIIELIGSSVSVTLCVVFPCVFYVKIFYRSLIQAQQRWRLVGIVGIVVVSALAGVAGTVVSIQDLARKKN
;
A
#
# COMPACT_ATOMS: atom_id res chain seq x y z
N LEU A 1 -4.67 -3.73 -2.19
CA LEU A 1 -5.99 -3.14 -2.53
C LEU A 1 -6.75 -2.73 -1.28
N ALA A 2 -7.09 -3.66 -0.38
CA ALA A 2 -7.61 -3.32 0.95
C ALA A 2 -6.45 -3.29 1.96
N GLY A 3 -6.28 -2.18 2.69
CA GLY A 3 -5.16 -1.98 3.61
C GLY A 3 -5.20 -0.62 4.28
N LEU A 4 -4.03 -0.10 4.65
CA LEU A 4 -3.87 1.25 5.23
C LEU A 4 -4.40 2.37 4.33
N GLY A 5 -4.25 2.21 3.02
CA GLY A 5 -4.79 3.16 2.04
C GLY A 5 -6.31 3.35 2.19
N THR A 6 -7.03 2.27 2.52
CA THR A 6 -8.48 2.32 2.79
C THR A 6 -8.81 3.15 4.03
N LEU A 7 -8.05 2.99 5.11
CA LEU A 7 -8.22 3.78 6.33
C LEU A 7 -7.85 5.26 6.14
N SER A 8 -7.07 5.56 5.11
CA SER A 8 -6.62 6.92 4.77
C SER A 8 -7.54 7.60 3.74
N SER A 9 -8.53 6.88 3.19
CA SER A 9 -9.45 7.44 2.20
C SER A 9 -10.24 8.64 2.72
N ALA A 10 -10.67 8.58 4.00
CA ALA A 10 -11.34 9.69 4.67
C ALA A 10 -10.49 10.96 4.69
N TYR A 11 -9.20 10.81 4.99
CA TYR A 11 -8.24 11.91 4.99
C TYR A 11 -8.06 12.52 3.60
N ALA A 12 -8.00 11.69 2.55
CA ALA A 12 -7.89 12.17 1.18
C ALA A 12 -9.14 12.95 0.73
N VAL A 13 -10.34 12.47 1.07
CA VAL A 13 -11.60 13.17 0.78
C VAL A 13 -11.70 14.46 1.59
N GLU A 14 -11.34 14.45 2.87
CA GLU A 14 -11.30 15.67 3.68
C GLU A 14 -10.38 16.71 3.06
N ARG A 15 -9.14 16.33 2.69
CA ARG A 15 -8.15 17.27 2.17
C ARG A 15 -8.52 17.84 0.80
N CYS A 16 -9.01 17.00 -0.11
CA CYS A 16 -9.35 17.39 -1.48
C CYS A 16 -10.79 17.90 -1.65
N GLY A 17 -11.68 17.59 -0.71
CA GLY A 17 -13.12 17.76 -0.83
C GLY A 17 -13.83 16.58 -1.51
N PHE A 18 -15.14 16.69 -1.72
CA PHE A 18 -15.94 15.63 -2.35
C PHE A 18 -15.49 15.27 -3.78
N LEU A 19 -14.94 16.22 -4.55
CA LEU A 19 -14.31 15.91 -5.84
C LEU A 19 -13.09 14.98 -5.72
N GLY A 20 -12.53 14.79 -4.52
CA GLY A 20 -11.55 13.75 -4.23
C GLY A 20 -12.07 12.34 -4.52
N LEU A 21 -13.37 12.09 -4.44
CA LEU A 21 -13.97 10.81 -4.85
C LEU A 21 -13.85 10.58 -6.36
N ALA A 22 -13.92 11.63 -7.17
CA ALA A 22 -13.67 11.52 -8.60
C ALA A 22 -12.19 11.17 -8.86
N VAL A 23 -11.26 11.79 -8.11
CA VAL A 23 -9.82 11.45 -8.16
C VAL A 23 -9.59 9.99 -7.79
N LEU A 24 -10.27 9.48 -6.76
CA LEU A 24 -10.25 8.06 -6.35
C LEU A 24 -10.66 7.16 -7.52
N CYS A 25 -11.82 7.43 -8.14
CA CYS A 25 -12.33 6.63 -9.26
C CYS A 25 -11.37 6.64 -10.47
N ILE A 26 -10.85 7.81 -10.85
CA ILE A 26 -9.88 7.95 -11.95
C ILE A 26 -8.62 7.14 -11.65
N THR A 27 -8.09 7.27 -10.43
CA THR A 27 -6.90 6.53 -9.99
C THR A 27 -7.14 5.02 -10.03
N ALA A 28 -8.30 4.56 -9.55
CA ALA A 28 -8.68 3.15 -9.61
C ALA A 28 -8.74 2.62 -11.05
N THR A 29 -9.31 3.39 -11.98
CA THR A 29 -9.36 3.03 -13.40
C THR A 29 -7.97 2.92 -14.02
N PHE A 30 -7.07 3.87 -13.72
CA PHE A 30 -5.70 3.85 -14.25
C PHE A 30 -4.91 2.64 -13.75
N PHE A 31 -5.01 2.31 -12.46
CA PHE A 31 -4.34 1.15 -11.88
C PHE A 31 -4.96 -0.18 -12.34
N TRP A 32 -6.27 -0.24 -12.51
CA TRP A 32 -6.95 -1.39 -13.10
C TRP A 32 -6.46 -1.62 -14.54
N MET A 33 -6.37 -0.54 -15.33
CA MET A 33 -5.86 -0.61 -16.69
C MET A 33 -4.39 -1.05 -16.72
N GLY A 34 -3.51 -0.44 -15.92
CA GLY A 34 -2.11 -0.84 -15.84
C GLY A 34 -1.94 -2.32 -15.49
N SER A 35 -2.72 -2.79 -14.52
CA SER A 35 -2.78 -4.22 -14.15
C SER A 35 -3.22 -5.12 -15.31
N LYS A 36 -4.25 -4.72 -16.06
CA LYS A 36 -4.72 -5.45 -17.23
C LYS A 36 -3.67 -5.47 -18.34
N LEU A 37 -2.98 -4.36 -18.60
CA LEU A 37 -1.93 -4.25 -19.62
C LEU A 37 -0.74 -5.17 -19.35
N VAL A 38 -0.29 -5.29 -18.09
CA VAL A 38 0.78 -6.25 -17.75
C VAL A 38 0.36 -7.68 -18.09
N CYS A 39 -0.87 -8.08 -17.73
CA CYS A 39 -1.36 -9.42 -18.02
C CYS A 39 -1.55 -9.67 -19.52
N LEU A 40 -2.03 -8.69 -20.28
CA LEU A 40 -2.07 -8.76 -21.75
C LEU A 40 -0.68 -8.96 -22.38
N CYS A 41 0.40 -8.47 -21.74
CA CYS A 41 1.76 -8.74 -22.19
C CYS A 41 2.19 -10.20 -21.96
N MET A 42 1.57 -10.89 -21.01
CA MET A 42 1.87 -12.28 -20.65
C MET A 42 1.04 -13.30 -21.41
N GLU A 43 -0.16 -12.94 -21.88
CA GLU A 43 -1.06 -13.85 -22.61
C GLU A 43 -0.41 -14.52 -23.82
N PRO A 44 0.35 -13.83 -24.69
CA PRO A 44 0.95 -14.47 -25.86
C PRO A 44 2.20 -15.30 -25.58
N ASP A 45 2.75 -15.24 -24.35
CA ASP A 45 4.05 -15.81 -24.03
C ASP A 45 4.03 -16.51 -22.67
N GLU A 46 3.93 -17.83 -22.70
CA GLU A 46 3.88 -18.68 -21.51
C GLU A 46 5.19 -18.68 -20.71
N SER A 47 6.31 -18.24 -21.29
CA SER A 47 7.60 -18.17 -20.59
C SER A 47 7.62 -17.06 -19.54
N LEU A 48 6.80 -16.01 -19.69
CA LEU A 48 6.74 -14.87 -18.78
C LEU A 48 5.95 -15.25 -17.52
N ARG A 49 6.62 -15.36 -16.37
CA ARG A 49 6.00 -15.80 -15.12
C ARG A 49 5.67 -14.66 -14.17
N ASN A 50 6.51 -13.64 -14.14
CA ASN A 50 6.40 -12.52 -13.20
C ASN A 50 6.53 -11.17 -13.92
N TYR A 51 6.41 -10.08 -13.16
CA TYR A 51 6.48 -8.74 -13.71
C TYR A 51 7.88 -8.40 -14.25
N GLN A 52 8.92 -8.92 -13.60
CA GLN A 52 10.31 -8.73 -14.00
C GLN A 52 10.61 -9.34 -15.37
N ASP A 53 10.00 -10.49 -15.71
CA ASP A 53 10.16 -11.16 -17.00
C ASP A 53 9.53 -10.32 -18.12
N VAL A 54 8.34 -9.76 -17.89
CA VAL A 54 7.69 -8.83 -18.82
C VAL A 54 8.58 -7.61 -19.09
N ALA A 55 9.20 -7.07 -18.04
CA ALA A 55 10.12 -5.95 -18.16
C ALA A 55 11.40 -6.31 -18.91
N ALA A 56 11.95 -7.50 -18.69
CA ALA A 56 13.11 -8.01 -19.43
C ALA A 56 12.77 -8.20 -20.92
N LYS A 57 11.56 -8.67 -21.25
CA LYS A 57 11.11 -8.78 -22.63
C LYS A 57 11.00 -7.42 -23.33
N ALA A 58 10.47 -6.41 -22.64
CA ALA A 58 10.38 -5.05 -23.18
C ALA A 58 11.76 -4.35 -23.27
N PHE A 59 12.62 -4.53 -22.26
CA PHE A 59 13.93 -3.91 -22.13
C PHE A 59 14.98 -4.93 -21.62
N PRO A 60 15.67 -5.67 -22.51
CA PRO A 60 16.52 -6.81 -22.16
C PRO A 60 17.69 -6.51 -21.22
N ARG A 61 18.25 -5.29 -21.27
CA ARG A 61 19.46 -4.95 -20.51
C ARG A 61 19.18 -4.57 -19.05
N TRP A 62 18.14 -3.77 -18.82
CA TRP A 62 17.92 -3.10 -17.53
C TRP A 62 16.49 -3.25 -16.98
N GLY A 63 15.53 -3.74 -17.78
CA GLY A 63 14.11 -3.77 -17.39
C GLY A 63 13.84 -4.60 -16.14
N ARG A 64 14.48 -5.77 -16.02
CA ARG A 64 14.38 -6.63 -14.84
C ARG A 64 14.88 -5.93 -13.58
N LEU A 65 16.08 -5.36 -13.63
CA LEU A 65 16.67 -4.66 -12.49
C LEU A 65 15.77 -3.50 -12.03
N LEU A 66 15.29 -2.71 -12.99
CA LEU A 66 14.46 -1.54 -12.72
C LEU A 66 13.14 -1.92 -12.03
N ILE A 67 12.40 -2.94 -12.51
CA ILE A 67 11.17 -3.38 -11.84
C ILE A 67 11.45 -3.96 -10.46
N THR A 68 12.51 -4.77 -10.31
CA THR A 68 12.88 -5.32 -9.00
C THR A 68 13.19 -4.20 -8.00
N THR A 69 13.95 -3.18 -8.38
CA THR A 69 14.29 -2.05 -7.51
C THR A 69 13.05 -1.29 -7.07
N PHE A 70 12.18 -0.87 -8.01
CA PHE A 70 10.96 -0.13 -7.65
C PHE A 70 10.00 -0.97 -6.79
N PHE A 71 9.86 -2.27 -7.09
CA PHE A 71 9.04 -3.18 -6.31
C PHE A 71 9.52 -3.29 -4.85
N TYR A 72 10.82 -3.36 -4.63
CA TYR A 72 11.36 -3.42 -3.28
C TYR A 72 11.27 -2.09 -2.52
N ILE A 73 11.45 -0.96 -3.20
CA ILE A 73 11.24 0.35 -2.59
C ILE A 73 9.75 0.49 -2.18
N ASP A 74 8.82 0.07 -3.03
CA ASP A 74 7.38 0.08 -2.75
C ASP A 74 7.03 -0.77 -1.52
N ILE A 75 7.55 -1.99 -1.44
CA ILE A 75 7.36 -2.88 -0.29
C ILE A 75 7.97 -2.27 0.98
N LEU A 76 9.24 -1.86 0.96
CA LEU A 76 9.92 -1.35 2.15
C LEU A 76 9.25 -0.08 2.65
N GLY A 77 8.89 0.83 1.74
CA GLY A 77 8.14 2.04 2.10
C GLY A 77 6.78 1.70 2.72
N SER A 78 6.04 0.77 2.12
CA SER A 78 4.75 0.31 2.67
C SER A 78 4.90 -0.25 4.08
N LEU A 79 5.92 -1.07 4.31
CA LEU A 79 6.24 -1.65 5.62
C LEU A 79 6.62 -0.57 6.64
N VAL A 80 7.37 0.46 6.25
CA VAL A 80 7.62 1.64 7.12
C VAL A 80 6.30 2.32 7.49
N GLY A 81 5.39 2.52 6.53
CA GLY A 81 4.05 3.06 6.79
C GLY A 81 3.23 2.21 7.76
N TYR A 82 3.27 0.87 7.62
CA TYR A 82 2.65 -0.07 8.57
C TYR A 82 3.24 0.04 9.97
N MET A 83 4.57 0.19 10.11
CA MET A 83 5.20 0.37 11.42
C MET A 83 4.77 1.68 12.09
N VAL A 84 4.78 2.80 11.34
CA VAL A 84 4.33 4.11 11.87
C VAL A 84 2.86 4.05 12.28
N SER A 85 2.00 3.43 11.46
CA SER A 85 0.58 3.24 11.78
C SER A 85 0.38 2.45 13.07
N MET A 86 1.15 1.39 13.27
CA MET A 86 1.07 0.59 14.49
C MET A 86 1.50 1.40 15.71
N GLY A 87 2.60 2.15 15.61
CA GLY A 87 3.06 3.05 16.68
C GLY A 87 2.04 4.13 17.04
N ASP A 88 1.43 4.78 16.04
CA ASP A 88 0.39 5.80 16.23
C ASP A 88 -0.87 5.20 16.89
N THR A 89 -1.23 3.96 16.53
CA THR A 89 -2.38 3.24 17.10
C THR A 89 -2.13 2.84 18.56
N MET A 90 -0.93 2.38 18.89
CA MET A 90 -0.56 2.04 20.28
C MET A 90 -0.56 3.26 21.21
N LEU A 91 -0.11 4.43 20.71
CA LEU A 91 -0.17 5.68 21.47
C LEU A 91 -1.61 6.07 21.85
N LEU A 92 -2.59 5.77 20.97
CA LEU A 92 -4.00 6.03 21.22
C LEU A 92 -4.61 5.08 22.26
N ILE A 93 -4.12 3.85 22.38
CA ILE A 93 -4.57 2.86 23.38
C ILE A 93 -4.07 3.24 24.79
N PHE A 94 -2.85 3.77 24.88
CA PHE A 94 -2.20 4.10 26.16
C PHE A 94 -1.91 5.60 26.32
N PRO A 95 -2.92 6.49 26.24
CA PRO A 95 -2.72 7.94 26.24
C PRO A 95 -2.15 8.49 27.56
N ARG A 96 -2.34 7.76 28.68
CA ARG A 96 -1.85 8.14 30.02
C ARG A 96 -0.42 7.69 30.32
N SER A 97 0.24 7.02 29.39
CA SER A 97 1.64 6.65 29.55
C SER A 97 2.53 7.85 29.20
N HIS A 98 2.64 8.81 30.12
CA HIS A 98 3.80 9.70 30.18
C HIS A 98 5.06 8.92 30.60
N LEU A 99 5.28 7.75 29.99
CA LEU A 99 6.45 6.91 30.17
C LEU A 99 7.61 7.59 29.43
N ARG A 100 8.17 8.63 30.04
CA ARG A 100 9.48 9.15 29.66
C ARG A 100 10.53 8.26 30.33
N VAL A 101 10.59 7.00 29.90
CA VAL A 101 11.58 6.03 30.39
C VAL A 101 12.88 6.28 29.62
N LEU A 102 13.98 6.54 30.34
CA LEU A 102 15.33 6.72 29.77
C LEU A 102 15.46 7.86 28.74
N GLY A 103 14.63 8.92 28.81
CA GLY A 103 14.72 10.07 27.90
C GLY A 103 14.11 9.87 26.51
N PHE A 104 13.56 8.69 26.22
CA PHE A 104 12.86 8.43 24.96
C PHE A 104 11.43 8.96 24.97
N THR A 105 10.98 9.50 23.83
CA THR A 105 9.59 9.95 23.61
C THR A 105 8.65 8.73 23.58
N GLY A 106 7.41 8.87 24.07
CA GLY A 106 6.43 7.78 24.09
C GLY A 106 6.22 7.11 22.73
N LYS A 107 6.30 7.88 21.63
CA LYS A 107 6.21 7.35 20.25
C LYS A 107 7.33 6.35 19.91
N THR A 108 8.56 6.60 20.37
CA THR A 108 9.70 5.71 20.18
C THR A 108 9.48 4.38 20.92
N ILE A 109 9.01 4.46 22.17
CA ILE A 109 8.72 3.27 22.98
C ILE A 109 7.62 2.42 22.34
N PHE A 110 6.53 3.02 21.89
CA PHE A 110 5.46 2.30 21.21
C PHE A 110 5.88 1.69 19.86
N THR A 111 6.77 2.37 19.14
CA THR A 111 7.35 1.82 17.91
C THR A 111 8.25 0.60 18.21
N CYS A 112 8.99 0.61 19.31
CA CYS A 112 9.76 -0.55 19.78
C CYS A 112 8.85 -1.71 20.24
N ILE A 113 7.73 -1.41 20.90
CA ILE A 113 6.74 -2.44 21.26
C ILE A 113 6.12 -3.03 19.99
N ALA A 114 5.77 -2.21 19.00
CA ALA A 114 5.26 -2.67 17.71
C ALA A 114 6.25 -3.64 17.03
N PHE A 115 7.55 -3.33 17.04
CA PHE A 115 8.60 -4.25 16.59
C PHE A 115 8.53 -5.61 17.30
N LEU A 116 8.42 -5.62 18.63
CA LEU A 116 8.35 -6.87 19.40
C LEU A 116 7.09 -7.70 19.10
N VAL A 117 5.96 -7.04 18.83
CA VAL A 117 4.69 -7.71 18.48
C VAL A 117 4.74 -8.30 17.06
N ILE A 118 5.40 -7.61 16.12
CA ILE A 118 5.54 -8.06 14.72
C ILE A 118 6.63 -9.13 14.57
N LEU A 119 7.69 -9.09 15.38
CA LEU A 119 8.83 -10.00 15.29
C LEU A 119 8.44 -11.49 15.17
N PRO A 120 7.56 -12.06 16.02
CA PRO A 120 7.17 -13.47 15.88
C PRO A 120 6.43 -13.75 14.57
N THR A 121 5.67 -12.78 14.02
CA THR A 121 4.92 -13.02 12.78
C THR A 121 5.82 -13.14 11.56
N VAL A 122 6.94 -12.41 11.59
CA VAL A 122 7.95 -12.43 10.53
C VAL A 122 8.75 -13.74 10.47
N TRP A 123 8.85 -14.47 11.59
CA TRP A 123 9.55 -15.76 11.64
C TRP A 123 8.73 -16.92 11.03
N PHE A 124 7.41 -16.78 10.88
CA PHE A 124 6.61 -17.84 10.28
C PHE A 124 6.88 -17.97 8.77
N ARG A 125 7.24 -19.19 8.35
CA ARG A 125 7.72 -19.52 7.00
C ARG A 125 6.67 -20.17 6.08
N LYS A 126 5.51 -20.60 6.61
CA LYS A 126 4.54 -21.41 5.85
C LYS A 126 3.63 -20.54 4.98
N LEU A 127 3.69 -20.74 3.66
CA LEU A 127 2.85 -20.07 2.66
C LEU A 127 1.34 -20.33 2.84
N SER A 128 0.93 -21.46 3.45
CA SER A 128 -0.49 -21.69 3.78
C SER A 128 -1.00 -20.69 4.83
N THR A 129 -0.15 -20.32 5.78
CA THR A 129 -0.44 -19.33 6.82
C THR A 129 -0.62 -17.93 6.22
N ILE A 130 0.10 -17.59 5.14
CA ILE A 130 -0.02 -16.31 4.42
C ILE A 130 -1.43 -16.10 3.85
N SER A 131 -2.07 -17.15 3.31
CA SER A 131 -3.45 -17.04 2.83
C SER A 131 -4.43 -16.77 3.98
N TYR A 132 -4.26 -17.43 5.13
CA TYR A 132 -5.08 -17.18 6.31
C TYR A 132 -4.85 -15.78 6.88
N LEU A 133 -3.61 -15.29 6.92
CA LEU A 133 -3.29 -13.93 7.36
C LEU A 133 -3.96 -12.86 6.48
N SER A 134 -4.02 -13.09 5.17
CA SER A 134 -4.72 -12.19 4.24
C SER A 134 -6.23 -12.14 4.51
N PHE A 135 -6.85 -13.28 4.85
CA PHE A 135 -8.25 -13.36 5.24
C PHE A 135 -8.53 -12.59 6.53
N TRP A 136 -7.69 -12.76 7.56
CA TRP A 136 -7.79 -12.00 8.81
C TRP A 136 -7.60 -10.50 8.61
N CYS A 137 -6.71 -10.08 7.72
CA CYS A 137 -6.55 -8.67 7.36
C CYS A 137 -7.84 -8.09 6.75
N ALA A 138 -8.48 -8.82 5.83
CA ALA A 138 -9.72 -8.36 5.21
C ALA A 138 -10.86 -8.22 6.24
N ILE A 139 -10.98 -9.19 7.16
CA ILE A 139 -11.95 -9.13 8.27
C ILE A 139 -11.66 -7.93 9.17
N SER A 140 -10.40 -7.70 9.56
CA SER A 140 -9.99 -6.57 10.39
C SER A 140 -10.43 -5.22 9.80
N ILE A 141 -10.24 -5.03 8.50
CA ILE A 141 -10.68 -3.82 7.79
C ILE A 141 -12.20 -3.73 7.80
N LEU A 142 -12.91 -4.82 7.48
CA LEU A 142 -14.38 -4.83 7.47
C LEU A 142 -14.96 -4.51 8.85
N VAL A 143 -14.42 -5.10 9.91
CA VAL A 143 -14.81 -4.81 11.30
C VAL A 143 -14.59 -3.33 11.62
N THR A 144 -13.47 -2.76 11.19
CA THR A 144 -13.17 -1.34 11.38
C THR A 144 -14.21 -0.44 10.71
N ILE A 145 -14.64 -0.80 9.48
CA ILE A 145 -15.67 -0.06 8.74
C ILE A 145 -17.03 -0.18 9.44
N VAL A 146 -17.40 -1.37 9.91
CA VAL A 146 -18.66 -1.57 10.67
C VAL A 146 -18.63 -0.76 11.97
N CYS A 147 -17.51 -0.77 12.69
CA CYS A 147 -17.36 0.02 13.91
C CYS A 147 -17.45 1.53 13.64
N LEU A 148 -16.91 2.02 12.52
CA LEU A 148 -17.04 3.41 12.09
C LEU A 148 -18.53 3.77 11.86
N LEU A 149 -19.28 2.93 11.15
CA LEU A 149 -20.71 3.11 10.93
C LEU A 149 -21.51 3.12 12.23
N VAL A 150 -21.24 2.16 13.12
CA VAL A 150 -21.91 2.07 14.43
C VAL A 150 -21.61 3.31 15.28
N ALA A 151 -20.34 3.76 15.31
CA ALA A 151 -19.95 4.94 16.06
C ALA A 151 -20.61 6.22 15.51
N GLY A 152 -20.79 6.33 14.19
CA GLY A 152 -21.50 7.45 13.57
C GLY A 152 -22.99 7.50 13.97
N ILE A 153 -23.68 6.37 13.82
CA ILE A 153 -25.15 6.30 13.98
C ILE A 153 -25.57 6.25 15.46
N LYS A 154 -24.98 5.34 16.26
CA LYS A 154 -25.46 5.05 17.63
C LYS A 154 -24.83 5.93 18.69
N ASN A 155 -23.64 6.48 18.43
CA ASN A 155 -22.86 7.17 19.44
C ASN A 155 -22.82 8.69 19.23
N ASN A 156 -23.73 9.22 18.39
CA ASN A 156 -23.92 10.65 18.13
C ASN A 156 -22.65 11.41 17.76
N ILE A 157 -21.70 10.77 17.05
CA ILE A 157 -20.60 11.52 16.40
C ILE A 157 -21.19 12.44 15.32
N GLY A 158 -22.34 12.06 14.73
CA GLY A 158 -23.06 12.85 13.74
C GLY A 158 -22.47 12.68 12.34
N PHE A 159 -23.15 13.31 11.37
CA PHE A 159 -22.73 13.40 9.97
C PHE A 159 -22.81 14.87 9.50
N ASP A 160 -22.49 15.78 10.42
CA ASP A 160 -22.82 17.19 10.29
C ASP A 160 -21.59 18.06 9.96
N GLN A 161 -20.43 17.44 9.73
CA GLN A 161 -19.22 18.19 9.40
C GLN A 161 -19.23 18.64 7.94
N ASP A 162 -19.01 19.93 7.72
CA ASP A 162 -18.92 20.52 6.38
C ASP A 162 -17.60 20.13 5.71
N VAL A 163 -17.69 19.27 4.70
CA VAL A 163 -16.59 18.94 3.80
C VAL A 163 -16.69 19.82 2.56
N ALA A 164 -15.63 20.55 2.24
CA ALA A 164 -15.61 21.40 1.05
C ALA A 164 -15.87 20.59 -0.22
N VAL A 165 -16.52 21.22 -1.21
CA VAL A 165 -16.78 20.57 -2.51
C VAL A 165 -15.46 20.24 -3.23
N PHE A 166 -14.53 21.20 -3.27
CA PHE A 166 -13.24 21.01 -3.94
C PHE A 166 -12.14 21.92 -3.42
N ARG A 167 -10.95 21.35 -3.19
CA ARG A 167 -9.72 22.06 -2.84
C ARG A 167 -8.60 21.65 -3.80
N PRO A 168 -8.42 22.36 -4.93
CA PRO A 168 -7.50 21.93 -6.00
C PRO A 168 -6.04 21.80 -5.54
N ARG A 169 -5.62 22.64 -4.58
CA ARG A 169 -4.26 22.63 -4.02
C ARG A 169 -3.88 21.28 -3.39
N ASN A 170 -4.86 20.52 -2.89
CA ASN A 170 -4.64 19.26 -2.18
C ASN A 170 -4.92 18.03 -3.06
N VAL A 171 -5.21 18.21 -4.35
CA VAL A 171 -5.37 17.10 -5.30
C VAL A 171 -4.14 16.18 -5.32
N PRO A 172 -2.89 16.69 -5.37
CA PRO A 172 -1.71 15.83 -5.37
C PRO A 172 -1.62 14.93 -4.12
N ILE A 173 -2.02 15.43 -2.96
CA ILE A 173 -2.05 14.68 -1.70
C ILE A 173 -3.05 13.52 -1.80
N ALA A 174 -4.27 13.80 -2.24
CA ALA A 174 -5.30 12.77 -2.40
C ALA A 174 -4.89 11.73 -3.47
N THR A 175 -4.32 12.17 -4.59
CA THR A 175 -3.78 11.26 -5.60
C THR A 175 -2.68 10.38 -5.03
N GLY A 176 -1.73 10.92 -4.25
CA GLY A 176 -0.69 10.13 -3.58
C GLY A 176 -1.27 9.05 -2.66
N VAL A 177 -2.28 9.39 -1.86
CA VAL A 177 -2.96 8.41 -0.98
C VAL A 177 -3.67 7.32 -1.79
N TYR A 178 -4.42 7.68 -2.83
CA TYR A 178 -5.17 6.69 -3.62
C TYR A 178 -4.27 5.80 -4.49
N THR A 179 -3.19 6.36 -5.04
CA THR A 179 -2.21 5.61 -5.84
C THR A 179 -1.49 4.56 -4.98
N PHE A 180 -1.18 4.88 -3.72
CA PHE A 180 -0.71 3.91 -2.74
C PHE A 180 -1.74 2.80 -2.48
N THR A 181 -3.02 3.15 -2.28
CA THR A 181 -4.10 2.17 -2.04
C THR A 181 -4.21 1.11 -3.15
N PHE A 182 -4.11 1.55 -4.41
CA PHE A 182 -4.32 0.69 -5.57
C PHE A 182 -3.04 0.01 -6.08
N GLY A 183 -1.88 0.22 -5.44
CA GLY A 183 -0.56 -0.33 -5.80
C GLY A 183 -0.44 -1.86 -5.67
N ALA A 184 -1.11 -2.62 -6.55
CA ALA A 184 -1.09 -4.07 -6.56
C ALA A 184 -0.46 -4.68 -7.83
N THR A 185 -0.17 -3.86 -8.85
CA THR A 185 0.16 -4.36 -10.19
C THR A 185 1.38 -5.27 -10.23
N ALA A 186 2.40 -5.01 -9.40
CA ALA A 186 3.62 -5.81 -9.40
C ALA A 186 3.44 -7.25 -8.92
N VAL A 187 2.41 -7.54 -8.11
CA VAL A 187 2.13 -8.90 -7.62
C VAL A 187 1.14 -9.66 -8.49
N LEU A 188 0.34 -8.96 -9.30
CA LEU A 188 -0.73 -9.55 -10.10
C LEU A 188 -0.27 -10.58 -11.15
N PRO A 189 0.89 -10.44 -11.82
CA PRO A 189 1.44 -11.48 -12.70
C PRO A 189 1.58 -12.86 -12.02
N ASN A 190 2.08 -12.86 -10.79
CA ASN A 190 2.24 -14.11 -10.02
C ASN A 190 0.87 -14.70 -9.64
N VAL A 191 -0.11 -13.84 -9.34
CA VAL A 191 -1.50 -14.27 -9.07
C VAL A 191 -2.12 -14.86 -10.34
N TYR A 192 -1.97 -14.19 -11.49
CA TYR A 192 -2.46 -14.65 -12.78
C TYR A 192 -1.95 -16.06 -13.11
N ARG A 193 -0.64 -16.30 -12.95
CA ARG A 193 -0.04 -17.62 -13.21
C ARG A 193 -0.42 -18.69 -12.18
N SER A 194 -0.78 -18.29 -10.96
CA SER A 194 -1.22 -19.21 -9.91
C SER A 194 -2.71 -19.55 -9.96
N MET A 195 -3.49 -18.90 -10.83
CA MET A 195 -4.92 -19.17 -10.97
C MET A 195 -5.17 -20.49 -11.70
N LYS A 196 -6.07 -21.31 -11.14
CA LYS A 196 -6.58 -22.53 -11.80
C LYS A 196 -7.20 -22.24 -13.18
N SER A 197 -7.81 -21.07 -13.35
CA SER A 197 -8.46 -20.67 -14.61
C SER A 197 -8.05 -19.24 -15.00
N PRO A 198 -6.90 -19.06 -15.69
CA PRO A 198 -6.40 -17.74 -16.08
C PRO A 198 -7.37 -16.92 -16.93
N GLY A 199 -8.23 -17.58 -17.73
CA GLY A 199 -9.23 -16.90 -18.56
C GLY A 199 -10.25 -16.04 -17.79
N ARG A 200 -10.47 -16.30 -16.49
CA ARG A 200 -11.34 -15.49 -15.61
C ARG A 200 -10.60 -14.35 -14.91
N PHE A 201 -9.31 -14.16 -15.15
CA PHE A 201 -8.52 -13.15 -14.46
C PHE A 201 -9.07 -11.74 -14.64
N SER A 202 -9.52 -11.37 -15.86
CA SER A 202 -10.08 -10.05 -16.10
C SER A 202 -11.35 -9.79 -15.27
N GLU A 203 -12.18 -10.80 -15.04
CA GLU A 203 -13.38 -10.71 -14.20
C GLU A 203 -13.00 -10.51 -12.73
N VAL A 204 -12.09 -11.36 -12.23
CA VAL A 204 -11.58 -11.28 -10.85
C VAL A 204 -10.89 -9.94 -10.60
N LEU A 205 -10.10 -9.46 -11.55
CA LEU A 205 -9.42 -8.17 -11.48
C LEU A 205 -10.44 -7.02 -11.38
N THR A 206 -11.44 -7.02 -12.25
CA THR A 206 -12.48 -5.97 -12.27
C THR A 206 -13.30 -5.98 -11.00
N LEU A 207 -13.72 -7.16 -10.53
CA LEU A 207 -14.44 -7.30 -9.27
C LEU A 207 -13.60 -6.83 -8.07
N SER A 208 -12.31 -7.19 -8.03
CA SER A 208 -11.41 -6.81 -6.95
C SER A 208 -11.19 -5.31 -6.88
N PHE A 209 -10.96 -4.65 -8.03
CA PHE A 209 -10.82 -3.19 -8.08
C PHE A 209 -12.15 -2.48 -7.77
N ALA A 210 -13.28 -2.99 -8.24
CA ALA A 210 -14.60 -2.43 -7.94
C ALA A 210 -14.92 -2.50 -6.44
N MET A 211 -14.72 -3.66 -5.81
CA MET A 211 -14.90 -3.84 -4.36
C MET A 211 -13.96 -2.93 -3.56
N ALA A 212 -12.68 -2.86 -3.94
CA ALA A 212 -11.74 -1.98 -3.26
C ALA A 212 -12.13 -0.50 -3.40
N THR A 213 -12.55 -0.07 -4.59
CA THR A 213 -13.05 1.30 -4.86
C THR A 213 -14.26 1.60 -3.99
N LEU A 214 -15.24 0.70 -3.94
CA LEU A 214 -16.44 0.84 -3.12
C LEU A 214 -16.08 1.00 -1.62
N LEU A 215 -15.21 0.14 -1.08
CA LEU A 215 -14.78 0.25 0.32
C LEU A 215 -14.08 1.58 0.61
N ASN A 216 -13.23 2.06 -0.31
CA ASN A 216 -12.57 3.35 -0.17
C ASN A 216 -13.55 4.52 -0.26
N VAL A 217 -14.56 4.46 -1.13
CA VAL A 217 -15.62 5.48 -1.23
C VAL A 217 -16.44 5.52 0.06
N ILE A 218 -16.86 4.35 0.57
CA ILE A 218 -17.61 4.23 1.83
C ILE A 218 -16.83 4.86 2.99
N VAL A 219 -15.57 4.45 3.19
CA VAL A 219 -14.73 5.02 4.25
C VAL A 219 -14.44 6.49 4.02
N GLY A 220 -14.23 6.89 2.76
CA GLY A 220 -13.97 8.27 2.35
C GLY A 220 -15.10 9.21 2.75
N ILE A 221 -16.34 8.87 2.38
CA ILE A 221 -17.53 9.66 2.70
C ILE A 221 -17.79 9.66 4.20
N ILE A 222 -17.92 8.47 4.80
CA ILE A 222 -18.29 8.33 6.21
C ILE A 222 -17.28 9.03 7.11
N GLY A 223 -15.98 8.77 6.92
CA GLY A 223 -14.96 9.34 7.77
C GLY A 223 -14.82 10.86 7.61
N SER A 224 -14.91 11.39 6.38
CA SER A 224 -14.78 12.83 6.16
C SER A 224 -15.98 13.61 6.71
N VAL A 225 -17.20 13.09 6.59
CA VAL A 225 -18.43 13.74 7.09
C VAL A 225 -18.61 13.57 8.60
N MET A 226 -18.06 12.50 9.19
CA MET A 226 -18.07 12.33 10.65
C MET A 226 -17.05 13.22 11.37
N PHE A 227 -15.83 13.36 10.82
CA PHE A 227 -14.73 14.02 11.53
C PHE A 227 -14.32 15.38 10.96
N GLY A 228 -14.72 15.72 9.73
CA GLY A 228 -14.40 17.00 9.09
C GLY A 228 -12.91 17.31 9.17
N ALA A 229 -12.58 18.56 9.52
CA ALA A 229 -11.20 19.01 9.68
C ALA A 229 -10.36 18.25 10.72
N GLN A 230 -10.99 17.47 11.62
CA GLN A 230 -10.30 16.64 12.60
C GLN A 230 -9.87 15.27 12.05
N THR A 231 -10.18 14.96 10.79
CA THR A 231 -9.81 13.70 10.16
C THR A 231 -8.30 13.55 10.13
N LYS A 232 -7.79 12.62 10.95
CA LYS A 232 -6.39 12.22 10.91
C LYS A 232 -6.13 11.35 9.69
N ALA A 233 -4.85 11.22 9.35
CA ALA A 233 -4.39 10.42 8.21
C ALA A 233 -4.88 8.96 8.23
N GLN A 234 -5.26 8.45 9.41
CA GLN A 234 -5.95 7.18 9.57
C GLN A 234 -7.29 7.43 10.28
N VAL A 235 -8.39 6.97 9.69
CA VAL A 235 -9.75 7.28 10.16
C VAL A 235 -10.02 6.80 11.59
N HIS A 236 -9.50 5.63 11.98
CA HIS A 236 -9.72 5.09 13.33
C HIS A 236 -9.06 5.94 14.42
N LEU A 237 -7.97 6.64 14.10
CA LEU A 237 -7.31 7.54 15.04
C LEU A 237 -8.12 8.82 15.32
N SER A 238 -9.13 9.08 14.50
CA SER A 238 -10.07 10.20 14.67
C SER A 238 -11.25 9.83 15.57
N MET A 239 -11.46 8.53 15.83
CA MET A 239 -12.56 8.06 16.65
C MET A 239 -12.35 8.38 18.14
N PRO A 240 -13.41 8.75 18.89
CA PRO A 240 -13.34 8.98 20.33
C PRO A 240 -12.98 7.70 21.12
N PRO A 241 -11.95 7.70 21.97
CA PRO A 241 -11.44 6.48 22.62
C PRO A 241 -12.37 5.90 23.71
N ASN A 242 -13.36 6.67 24.16
CA ASN A 242 -14.32 6.26 25.19
C ASN A 242 -15.37 5.27 24.68
N LEU A 243 -15.60 5.20 23.37
CA LEU A 243 -16.65 4.37 22.77
C LEU A 243 -16.20 2.92 22.57
N LEU A 244 -17.11 1.96 22.80
CA LEU A 244 -16.83 0.54 22.57
C LEU A 244 -16.48 0.25 21.11
N ALA A 245 -17.24 0.82 20.17
CA ALA A 245 -16.99 0.67 18.73
C ALA A 245 -15.57 1.14 18.35
N SER A 246 -15.13 2.26 18.93
CA SER A 246 -13.78 2.80 18.69
C SER A 246 -12.70 1.90 19.27
N LYS A 247 -12.89 1.35 20.48
CA LYS A 247 -11.96 0.36 21.04
C LYS A 247 -11.83 -0.86 20.16
N VAL A 248 -12.95 -1.41 19.67
CA VAL A 248 -12.95 -2.56 18.75
C VAL A 248 -12.25 -2.21 17.44
N ALA A 249 -12.52 -1.05 16.85
CA ALA A 249 -11.84 -0.58 15.63
C ALA A 249 -10.32 -0.43 15.83
N ILE A 250 -9.88 0.13 16.95
CA ILE A 250 -8.46 0.31 17.28
C ILE A 250 -7.75 -1.05 17.41
N TRP A 251 -8.36 -2.02 18.10
CA TRP A 251 -7.79 -3.37 18.19
C TRP A 251 -7.82 -4.12 16.85
N ALA A 252 -8.91 -4.00 16.10
CA ALA A 252 -9.03 -4.59 14.78
C ALA A 252 -7.94 -4.05 13.84
N THR A 253 -7.76 -2.73 13.77
CA THR A 253 -6.74 -2.09 12.92
C THR A 253 -5.31 -2.51 13.29
N LEU A 254 -5.03 -2.85 14.55
CA LEU A 254 -3.71 -3.38 14.96
C LEU A 254 -3.37 -4.73 14.31
N ILE A 255 -4.38 -5.55 13.97
CA ILE A 255 -4.21 -6.83 13.27
C ILE A 255 -3.73 -6.62 11.83
N THR A 256 -4.11 -5.50 11.20
CA THR A 256 -3.79 -5.22 9.79
C THR A 256 -2.27 -5.11 9.56
N PRO A 257 -1.50 -4.25 10.27
CA PRO A 257 -0.04 -4.25 10.16
C PRO A 257 0.57 -5.63 10.45
N VAL A 258 0.20 -6.26 11.57
CA VAL A 258 0.77 -7.53 12.02
C VAL A 258 0.67 -8.63 10.96
N THR A 259 -0.47 -8.71 10.27
CA THR A 259 -0.69 -9.66 9.17
C THR A 259 0.05 -9.24 7.91
N GLN A 260 0.01 -7.96 7.53
CA GLN A 260 0.64 -7.44 6.32
C GLN A 260 2.17 -7.49 6.34
N PHE A 261 2.81 -7.34 7.51
CA PHE A 261 4.27 -7.47 7.65
C PHE A 261 4.77 -8.83 7.16
N ALA A 262 4.10 -9.92 7.54
CA ALA A 262 4.47 -11.25 7.09
C ALA A 262 4.30 -11.41 5.56
N LEU A 263 3.25 -10.81 4.98
CA LEU A 263 2.95 -10.88 3.54
C LEU A 263 3.97 -10.12 2.71
N PHE A 264 4.19 -8.85 3.06
CA PHE A 264 5.03 -7.93 2.30
C PHE A 264 6.53 -8.19 2.50
N LEU A 265 6.97 -8.66 3.67
CA LEU A 265 8.38 -8.97 3.92
C LEU A 265 8.82 -10.31 3.32
N SER A 266 7.89 -11.24 3.06
CA SER A 266 8.19 -12.56 2.50
C SER A 266 8.94 -12.52 1.16
N PRO A 267 8.54 -11.76 0.11
CA PRO A 267 9.25 -11.75 -1.16
C PRO A 267 10.70 -11.28 -1.02
N ILE A 268 10.95 -10.21 -0.24
CA ILE A 268 12.30 -9.67 -0.01
C ILE A 268 13.15 -10.68 0.79
N SER A 269 12.61 -11.19 1.89
CA SER A 269 13.36 -12.13 2.73
C SER A 269 13.67 -13.43 2.00
N CYS A 270 12.74 -14.00 1.24
CA CYS A 270 12.99 -15.21 0.45
C CYS A 270 14.07 -15.02 -0.62
N GLU A 271 14.08 -13.87 -1.32
CA GLU A 271 15.10 -13.60 -2.34
C GLU A 271 16.48 -13.40 -1.72
N LEU A 272 16.57 -12.63 -0.63
CA LEU A 272 17.83 -12.44 0.11
C LEU A 272 18.34 -13.75 0.73
N GLU A 273 17.44 -14.57 1.29
CA GLU A 273 17.79 -15.91 1.80
C GLU A 273 18.36 -16.78 0.68
N GLY A 274 17.74 -16.80 -0.49
CA GLY A 274 18.20 -17.57 -1.65
C GLY A 274 19.58 -17.15 -2.17
N VAL A 275 19.97 -15.88 -1.99
CA VAL A 275 21.27 -15.37 -2.41
C VAL A 275 22.34 -15.53 -1.32
N LEU A 276 21.98 -15.29 -0.06
CA LEU A 276 22.93 -15.21 1.05
C LEU A 276 23.17 -16.55 1.73
N LEU A 277 22.13 -17.35 1.99
CA LEU A 277 22.27 -18.60 2.73
C LEU A 277 23.17 -19.63 2.04
N PRO A 278 23.13 -19.82 0.70
CA PRO A 278 24.02 -20.77 0.02
C PRO A 278 25.50 -20.37 0.05
N ARG A 279 25.82 -19.09 0.32
CA ARG A 279 27.18 -18.57 0.42
C ARG A 279 27.79 -18.76 1.81
N LEU A 280 27.02 -19.22 2.79
CA LEU A 280 27.51 -19.44 4.15
C LEU A 280 28.34 -20.74 4.22
N PRO A 281 29.45 -20.74 4.97
CA PRO A 281 30.30 -21.93 5.11
C PRO A 281 29.59 -23.09 5.83
N TRP A 282 28.60 -22.81 6.66
CA TRP A 282 27.83 -23.79 7.47
C TRP A 282 26.52 -24.26 6.80
N ARG A 283 26.39 -24.15 5.47
CA ARG A 283 25.13 -24.41 4.74
C ARG A 283 24.51 -25.80 4.96
N SER A 284 25.30 -26.78 5.39
CA SER A 284 24.82 -28.15 5.66
C SER A 284 24.11 -28.30 7.02
N ASP A 285 24.29 -27.36 7.95
CA ASP A 285 23.64 -27.39 9.25
C ASP A 285 22.27 -26.70 9.20
N SER A 286 21.21 -27.50 9.27
CA SER A 286 19.83 -27.04 9.20
C SER A 286 19.46 -26.06 10.32
N ARG A 287 20.06 -26.18 11.51
CA ARG A 287 19.78 -25.29 12.65
C ARG A 287 20.44 -23.93 12.43
N LEU A 288 21.69 -23.90 11.99
CA LEU A 288 22.42 -22.65 11.72
C LEU A 288 21.81 -21.89 10.54
N VAL A 289 21.36 -22.59 9.49
CA VAL A 289 20.65 -21.97 8.36
C VAL A 289 19.30 -21.38 8.82
N HIS A 290 18.59 -22.05 9.72
CA HIS A 290 17.35 -21.52 10.28
C HIS A 290 17.60 -20.27 11.15
N ALA A 291 18.62 -20.31 12.00
CA ALA A 291 19.03 -19.17 12.81
C ALA A 291 19.46 -17.97 11.94
N ALA A 292 20.22 -18.21 10.86
CA ALA A 292 20.62 -17.17 9.93
C ALA A 292 19.42 -16.54 9.18
N SER A 293 18.43 -17.34 8.80
CA SER A 293 17.17 -16.85 8.21
C SER A 293 16.39 -15.99 9.21
N MET A 294 16.25 -16.42 10.47
CA MET A 294 15.60 -15.62 11.52
C MET A 294 16.37 -14.31 11.79
N ALA A 295 17.70 -14.35 11.83
CA ALA A 295 18.54 -13.16 12.02
C ALA A 295 18.39 -12.17 10.86
N LEU A 296 18.42 -12.64 9.60
CA LEU A 296 18.22 -11.80 8.41
C LEU A 296 16.86 -11.09 8.44
N ARG A 297 15.79 -11.85 8.71
CA ARG A 297 14.44 -11.29 8.79
C ARG A 297 14.26 -10.29 9.93
N THR A 298 14.90 -10.57 11.08
CA THR A 298 14.94 -9.66 12.22
C THR A 298 15.70 -8.37 11.88
N ALA A 299 16.83 -8.49 11.17
CA ALA A 299 17.61 -7.33 10.71
C ALA A 299 16.83 -6.47 9.71
N LEU A 300 16.08 -7.08 8.78
CA LEU A 300 15.20 -6.35 7.87
C LEU A 300 14.11 -5.61 8.63
N LEU A 301 13.44 -6.28 9.58
CA LEU A 301 12.42 -5.65 10.42
C LEU A 301 13.01 -4.48 11.23
N LEU A 302 14.20 -4.65 11.79
CA LEU A 302 14.92 -3.60 12.51
C LEU A 302 15.21 -2.40 11.60
N GLY A 303 15.68 -2.62 10.37
CA GLY A 303 15.90 -1.56 9.39
C GLY A 303 14.62 -0.77 9.07
N ILE A 304 13.48 -1.47 8.94
CA ILE A 304 12.16 -0.85 8.74
C ILE A 304 11.75 -0.03 9.97
N THR A 305 11.96 -0.56 11.18
CA THR A 305 11.68 0.15 12.44
C THR A 305 12.52 1.41 12.55
N LEU A 306 13.81 1.37 12.21
CA LEU A 306 14.68 2.55 12.17
C LEU A 306 14.15 3.59 11.16
N GLY A 307 13.72 3.17 9.98
CA GLY A 307 13.08 4.06 9.01
C GLY A 307 11.83 4.75 9.56
N ALA A 308 10.98 4.01 10.29
CA ALA A 308 9.78 4.54 10.92
C ALA A 308 10.09 5.53 12.06
N LEU A 309 11.20 5.33 12.78
CA LEU A 309 11.66 6.25 13.82
C LEU A 309 12.23 7.55 13.23
N VAL A 310 12.92 7.47 12.09
CA VAL A 310 13.48 8.65 11.39
C VAL A 310 12.37 9.47 10.70
N PHE A 311 11.38 8.80 10.12
CA PHE A 311 10.28 9.45 9.39
C PHE A 311 8.91 9.08 9.99
N PRO A 312 8.55 9.60 11.18
CA PRO A 312 7.33 9.20 11.89
C PRO A 312 6.05 9.87 11.36
N TYR A 313 5.97 10.16 10.05
CA TYR A 313 4.89 10.90 9.40
C TYR A 313 4.13 10.02 8.42
N PHE A 314 3.13 9.30 8.94
CA PHE A 314 2.35 8.33 8.17
C PHE A 314 1.82 8.87 6.83
N ALA A 315 1.15 10.03 6.84
CA ALA A 315 0.57 10.65 5.64
C ALA A 315 1.61 10.92 4.55
N ASN A 316 2.75 11.51 4.94
CA ASN A 316 3.82 11.85 4.00
C ASN A 316 4.48 10.61 3.40
N ILE A 317 4.62 9.52 4.18
CA ILE A 317 5.17 8.26 3.69
C ILE A 317 4.27 7.67 2.61
N ILE A 318 2.97 7.50 2.90
CA ILE A 318 2.03 6.90 1.94
C ILE A 318 1.87 7.76 0.69
N GLU A 319 1.83 9.09 0.85
CA GLU A 319 1.71 10.03 -0.26
C GLU A 319 2.95 10.00 -1.15
N LEU A 320 4.15 9.99 -0.55
CA LEU A 320 5.41 9.92 -1.28
C LEU A 320 5.54 8.61 -2.05
N ILE A 321 5.30 7.47 -1.40
CA ILE A 321 5.40 6.15 -2.05
C ILE A 321 4.37 6.03 -3.16
N GLY A 322 3.13 6.41 -2.90
CA GLY A 322 2.05 6.35 -3.89
C GLY A 322 2.37 7.19 -5.11
N SER A 323 2.66 8.48 -4.90
CA SER A 323 2.88 9.44 -6.00
C SER A 323 4.16 9.17 -6.79
N SER A 324 5.23 8.66 -6.17
CA SER A 324 6.49 8.37 -6.86
C SER A 324 6.57 6.93 -7.36
N VAL A 325 6.58 5.96 -6.43
CA VAL A 325 6.91 4.57 -6.71
C VAL A 325 5.70 3.84 -7.28
N SER A 326 4.54 3.90 -6.61
CA SER A 326 3.38 3.09 -7.00
C SER A 326 2.81 3.53 -8.35
N VAL A 327 2.70 4.84 -8.63
CA VAL A 327 2.29 5.35 -9.96
C VAL A 327 3.23 4.87 -11.06
N THR A 328 4.54 4.97 -10.84
CA THR A 328 5.53 4.57 -11.85
C THR A 328 5.45 3.06 -12.09
N LEU A 329 5.43 2.28 -11.00
CA LEU A 329 5.44 0.82 -11.03
C LEU A 329 4.16 0.22 -11.61
N CYS A 330 3.00 0.81 -11.30
CA CYS A 330 1.69 0.22 -11.57
C CYS A 330 0.95 0.84 -12.76
N VAL A 331 1.36 2.02 -13.23
CA VAL A 331 0.69 2.70 -14.37
C VAL A 331 1.69 3.01 -15.48
N VAL A 332 2.79 3.70 -15.18
CA VAL A 332 3.74 4.15 -16.21
C VAL A 332 4.44 2.95 -16.87
N PHE A 333 5.07 2.08 -16.09
CA PHE A 333 5.80 0.93 -16.66
C PHE A 333 4.92 -0.05 -17.43
N PRO A 334 3.72 -0.46 -16.95
CA PRO A 334 2.83 -1.32 -17.73
C PRO A 334 2.46 -0.73 -19.08
N CYS A 335 2.16 0.57 -19.12
CA CYS A 335 1.82 1.27 -20.36
C CYS A 335 3.01 1.27 -21.33
N VAL A 336 4.20 1.61 -20.84
CA VAL A 336 5.42 1.64 -21.66
C VAL A 336 5.78 0.24 -22.18
N PHE A 337 5.69 -0.79 -21.33
CA PHE A 337 5.98 -2.17 -21.74
C PHE A 337 4.99 -2.67 -22.77
N TYR A 338 3.69 -2.43 -22.57
CA TYR A 338 2.67 -2.82 -23.53
C TYR A 338 2.87 -2.14 -24.90
N VAL A 339 3.10 -0.83 -24.92
CA VAL A 339 3.38 -0.11 -26.17
C VAL A 339 4.65 -0.63 -26.83
N LYS A 340 5.71 -0.92 -26.07
CA LYS A 340 6.97 -1.43 -26.61
C LYS A 340 6.82 -2.82 -27.22
N ILE A 341 6.10 -3.73 -26.56
CA ILE A 341 5.90 -5.11 -27.00
C ILE A 341 4.97 -5.17 -28.21
N PHE A 342 3.88 -4.40 -28.20
CA PHE A 342 2.84 -4.45 -29.24
C PHE A 342 2.88 -3.28 -30.24
N TYR A 343 3.98 -2.53 -30.30
CA TYR A 343 4.14 -1.32 -31.11
C TYR A 343 3.65 -1.46 -32.56
N ARG A 344 4.05 -2.54 -33.24
CA ARG A 344 3.69 -2.80 -34.64
C ARG A 344 2.18 -2.99 -34.85
N SER A 345 1.49 -3.59 -33.89
CA SER A 345 0.04 -3.78 -33.91
C SER A 345 -0.68 -2.45 -33.67
N LEU A 346 -0.18 -1.64 -32.72
CA LEU A 346 -0.81 -0.40 -32.28
C LEU A 346 -0.77 0.75 -33.30
N ILE A 347 0.22 0.76 -34.19
CA ILE A 347 0.37 1.82 -35.22
C ILE A 347 -0.62 1.68 -36.38
N GLN A 348 -1.22 0.50 -36.54
CA GLN A 348 -2.26 0.28 -37.53
C GLN A 348 -3.42 1.25 -37.29
N ALA A 349 -3.97 1.81 -38.38
CA ALA A 349 -4.94 2.92 -38.31
C ALA A 349 -6.14 2.62 -37.37
N GLN A 350 -6.58 1.36 -37.30
CA GLN A 350 -7.68 0.92 -36.44
C GLN A 350 -7.37 0.93 -34.93
N GLN A 351 -6.09 0.92 -34.52
CA GLN A 351 -5.67 0.86 -33.11
C GLN A 351 -4.96 2.13 -32.60
N ARG A 352 -4.77 3.15 -33.46
CA ARG A 352 -4.08 4.40 -33.09
C ARG A 352 -4.73 5.12 -31.91
N TRP A 353 -6.05 5.10 -31.78
CA TRP A 353 -6.75 5.70 -30.65
C TRP A 353 -6.37 5.06 -29.30
N ARG A 354 -6.07 3.76 -29.28
CA ARG A 354 -5.58 3.07 -28.07
C ARG A 354 -4.20 3.57 -27.69
N LEU A 355 -3.32 3.75 -28.67
CA LEU A 355 -1.98 4.30 -28.45
C LEU A 355 -2.06 5.72 -27.87
N VAL A 356 -2.89 6.60 -28.44
CA VAL A 356 -3.09 7.96 -27.95
C VAL A 356 -3.64 7.95 -26.51
N GLY A 357 -4.61 7.09 -26.21
CA GLY A 357 -5.14 6.93 -24.86
C GLY A 357 -4.09 6.49 -23.85
N ILE A 358 -3.27 5.47 -24.19
CA ILE A 358 -2.20 4.98 -23.31
C ILE A 358 -1.15 6.07 -23.07
N VAL A 359 -0.73 6.78 -24.12
CA VAL A 359 0.22 7.90 -23.99
C VAL A 359 -0.35 9.01 -23.12
N GLY A 360 -1.62 9.36 -23.30
CA GLY A 360 -2.32 10.33 -22.45
C GLY A 360 -2.30 9.93 -20.97
N ILE A 361 -2.58 8.65 -20.67
CA ILE A 361 -2.56 8.14 -19.29
C ILE A 361 -1.15 8.20 -18.70
N VAL A 362 -0.11 7.87 -19.47
CA VAL A 362 1.29 7.98 -19.03
C VAL A 362 1.63 9.43 -18.68
N VAL A 363 1.27 10.38 -19.55
CA VAL A 363 1.55 11.81 -19.33
C VAL A 363 0.81 12.33 -18.08
N VAL A 364 -0.49 12.07 -17.97
CA VAL A 364 -1.30 12.51 -16.82
C VAL A 364 -0.77 11.91 -15.52
N SER A 365 -0.44 10.61 -15.54
CA SER A 365 0.06 9.90 -14.37
C SER A 365 1.46 10.38 -13.97
N ALA A 366 2.35 10.63 -14.93
CA ALA A 366 3.67 11.19 -14.66
C ALA A 366 3.59 12.60 -14.06
N LEU A 367 2.74 13.47 -14.62
CA LEU A 367 2.52 14.81 -14.08
C LEU A 367 1.94 14.77 -12.66
N ALA A 368 0.93 13.93 -12.42
CA ALA A 368 0.35 13.75 -11.10
C ALA A 368 1.36 13.19 -10.10
N GLY A 369 2.19 12.24 -10.52
CA GLY A 369 3.24 11.65 -9.70
C GLY A 369 4.33 12.65 -9.32
N VAL A 370 4.81 13.44 -10.29
CA VAL A 370 5.79 14.52 -10.03
C VAL A 370 5.20 15.56 -9.08
N ALA A 371 3.98 16.04 -9.34
CA ALA A 371 3.32 17.01 -8.48
C ALA A 371 3.15 16.49 -7.04
N GLY A 372 2.67 15.25 -6.86
CA GLY A 372 2.52 14.63 -5.55
C GLY A 372 3.86 14.46 -4.83
N THR A 373 4.90 14.00 -5.54
CA THR A 373 6.24 13.82 -4.99
C THR A 373 6.82 15.15 -4.48
N VAL A 374 6.68 16.22 -5.27
CA VAL A 374 7.17 17.56 -4.88
C VAL A 374 6.43 18.07 -3.65
N VAL A 375 5.10 17.94 -3.61
CA VAL A 375 4.28 18.36 -2.44
C VAL A 375 4.66 17.56 -1.20
N SER A 376 4.76 16.23 -1.31
CA SER A 376 5.17 15.35 -0.21
C SER A 376 6.53 15.72 0.38
N ILE A 377 7.53 16.00 -0.47
CA ILE A 377 8.88 16.37 -0.05
C ILE A 377 8.89 17.75 0.60
N GLN A 378 8.17 18.72 0.04
CA GLN A 378 8.05 20.07 0.62
C GLN A 378 7.42 20.03 2.01
N ASP A 379 6.35 19.25 2.18
CA ASP A 379 5.68 19.08 3.47
C ASP A 379 6.55 18.33 4.47
N LEU A 380 7.35 17.35 4.03
CA LEU A 380 8.30 16.65 4.88
C LEU A 380 9.43 17.58 5.35
N ALA A 381 9.97 18.41 4.45
CA ALA A 381 11.02 19.38 4.77
C ALA A 381 10.54 20.42 5.79
N ARG A 382 9.30 20.90 5.64
CA ARG A 382 8.68 21.86 6.58
C ARG A 382 8.44 21.31 7.98
N LYS A 383 8.28 20.00 8.14
CA LYS A 383 8.06 19.37 9.46
C LYS A 383 9.35 19.07 10.22
N LYS A 384 10.49 19.08 9.52
CA LYS A 384 11.81 18.79 10.07
C LYS A 384 12.54 20.05 10.55
N ASN A 385 12.23 21.19 9.94
CA ASN A 385 12.58 22.53 10.41
C ASN A 385 11.56 23.00 11.44
#